data_AF-A0A364Y4L0-F1
#
_entry.id   AF-A0A364Y4L0-F1
#
_cell.length_a   1.000
_cell.length_b   1.000
_cell.length_c   1.000
_cell.angle_alpha   90.00
_cell.angle_beta   90.00
_cell.angle_gamma   90.00
#
_symmetry.space_group_name_H-M   'P 1'
#
loop_
_entity.id
_entity.type
_entity.pdbx_description
1 polymer ?
#
loop_
_entity_poly.entity_id
_entity_poly.type
_entity_poly.pdbx_seq_one_letter_code
_entity_poly.pdbx_strand_id
1 'polypeptide(L)'
;MRKIILTYGAIAGAICVAMFCISIPMQQNGFMPPEKGMFVGYASMVIAFSMIFFGIKNYRDNHLNGVITFGKGFKVGILIAVVASLVYAISWEIYYAFLGDAFNEFWMSCQIDVLEKEGASSEAIEAKRAELAAQMDQYKNVFIRFPITLMEIFPVGLIVTLITAAVLRKREVLPA
;
A
#
# COMPACT_ATOMS: atom_id res chain seq x y z
N MET A 1 -13.72 -8.77 18.13
CA MET A 1 -13.44 -8.82 16.67
C MET A 1 -13.48 -7.44 16.02
N ARG A 2 -14.62 -6.71 15.99
CA ARG A 2 -14.72 -5.39 15.31
C ARG A 2 -13.67 -4.38 15.74
N LYS A 3 -13.48 -4.20 17.06
CA LYS A 3 -12.46 -3.28 17.60
C LYS A 3 -11.05 -3.61 17.13
N ILE A 4 -10.67 -4.89 17.12
CA ILE A 4 -9.37 -5.37 16.62
C ILE A 4 -9.22 -5.04 15.14
N ILE A 5 -10.21 -5.37 14.32
CA ILE A 5 -10.16 -5.09 12.88
C ILE A 5 -9.92 -3.60 12.62
N LEU A 6 -10.72 -2.73 13.27
CA LEU A 6 -10.61 -1.29 13.07
C LEU A 6 -9.29 -0.73 13.61
N THR A 7 -8.85 -1.15 14.80
CA THR A 7 -7.60 -0.65 15.38
C THR A 7 -6.38 -1.08 14.57
N TYR A 8 -6.23 -2.37 14.27
CA TYR A 8 -5.06 -2.85 13.52
C TYR A 8 -5.10 -2.42 12.05
N GLY A 9 -6.29 -2.33 11.44
CA GLY A 9 -6.46 -1.82 10.09
C GLY A 9 -6.14 -0.33 9.98
N ALA A 10 -6.61 0.49 10.93
CA ALA A 10 -6.29 1.91 10.97
C ALA A 10 -4.80 2.17 11.23
N ILE A 11 -4.15 1.39 12.11
CA ILE A 11 -2.70 1.51 12.34
C ILE A 11 -1.93 1.13 11.07
N ALA A 12 -2.27 0.01 10.42
CA ALA A 12 -1.63 -0.39 9.16
C ALA A 12 -1.80 0.67 8.08
N GLY A 13 -3.03 1.18 7.90
CA GLY A 13 -3.31 2.28 6.97
C GLY A 13 -2.52 3.54 7.31
N ALA A 14 -2.48 3.94 8.58
CA ALA A 14 -1.73 5.12 9.03
C ALA A 14 -0.22 4.98 8.81
N ILE A 15 0.35 3.78 8.97
CA ILE A 15 1.75 3.51 8.64
C ILE A 15 2.00 3.71 7.13
N CYS A 16 1.15 3.16 6.27
CA CYS A 16 1.25 3.37 4.82
C CYS A 16 1.17 4.86 4.46
N VAL A 17 0.21 5.57 5.06
CA VAL A 17 -0.01 7.01 4.81
C VAL A 17 1.19 7.83 5.27
N ALA A 18 1.69 7.61 6.48
CA ALA A 18 2.86 8.32 6.99
C ALA A 18 4.07 8.10 6.08
N MET A 19 4.29 6.87 5.63
CA MET A 19 5.42 6.53 4.76
C MET A 19 5.30 7.17 3.39
N PHE A 20 4.10 7.18 2.80
CA PHE A 20 3.82 7.90 1.55
C PHE A 20 3.99 9.42 1.68
N CYS A 21 3.47 10.03 2.75
CA CYS A 21 3.61 11.47 3.02
C CYS A 21 5.08 11.90 3.22
N ILE A 22 5.96 10.99 3.62
CA ILE A 22 7.40 11.24 3.77
C ILE A 22 8.12 10.98 2.44
N SER A 23 7.82 9.86 1.79
CA SER A 23 8.59 9.38 0.63
C SER A 23 8.43 10.29 -0.59
N ILE A 24 7.24 10.84 -0.84
CA ILE A 24 7.03 11.71 -2.02
C ILE A 24 7.79 13.03 -1.90
N PRO A 25 7.67 13.82 -0.82
CA PRO A 25 8.44 15.05 -0.69
C PRO A 25 9.95 14.80 -0.68
N MET A 26 10.42 13.68 -0.10
CA MET A 26 11.84 13.32 -0.15
C MET A 26 12.34 13.03 -1.56
N GLN A 27 11.51 12.43 -2.41
CA GLN A 27 11.85 12.19 -3.81
C GLN A 27 11.80 13.48 -4.64
N GLN A 28 10.76 14.30 -4.45
CA GLN A 28 10.63 15.59 -5.14
C GLN A 28 11.78 16.55 -4.85
N ASN A 29 12.30 16.55 -3.61
CA ASN A 29 13.43 17.39 -3.21
C ASN A 29 14.80 16.76 -3.56
N GLY A 30 14.85 15.63 -4.26
CA GLY A 30 16.09 14.97 -4.67
C GLY A 30 16.88 14.29 -3.55
N PHE A 31 16.36 14.24 -2.33
CA PHE A 31 17.01 13.54 -1.20
C PHE A 31 16.96 12.01 -1.34
N MET A 32 16.02 11.49 -2.12
CA MET A 32 15.86 10.06 -2.37
C MET A 32 15.73 9.79 -3.87
N PRO A 33 16.64 9.00 -4.48
CA PRO A 33 16.49 8.53 -5.85
C PRO A 33 15.20 7.72 -6.01
N PRO A 34 14.51 7.79 -7.17
CA PRO A 34 13.29 7.03 -7.44
C PRO A 34 13.45 5.52 -7.20
N GLU A 35 14.63 4.97 -7.56
CA GLU A 35 14.99 3.57 -7.34
C GLU A 35 14.93 3.17 -5.86
N LYS A 36 15.38 4.05 -4.96
CA LYS A 36 15.30 3.82 -3.51
C LYS A 36 13.88 4.01 -2.97
N GLY A 37 13.06 4.82 -3.65
CA GLY A 37 11.64 5.01 -3.33
C GLY A 37 10.86 3.70 -3.38
N MET A 38 11.14 2.83 -4.36
CA MET A 38 10.49 1.52 -4.48
C MET A 38 10.82 0.60 -3.28
N PHE A 39 12.08 0.55 -2.85
CA PHE A 39 12.48 -0.23 -1.67
C PHE A 39 11.81 0.27 -0.39
N VAL A 40 11.74 1.59 -0.21
CA VAL A 40 11.07 2.21 0.94
C VAL A 40 9.56 1.90 0.91
N GLY A 41 8.95 1.95 -0.27
CA GLY A 41 7.56 1.53 -0.50
C GLY A 41 7.31 0.10 -0.01
N TYR A 42 8.06 -0.88 -0.52
CA TYR A 42 7.89 -2.28 -0.10
C TYR A 42 8.20 -2.50 1.39
N ALA A 43 9.25 -1.87 1.92
CA ALA A 43 9.58 -1.96 3.34
C ALA A 43 8.42 -1.43 4.21
N SER A 44 7.82 -0.30 3.81
CA SER A 44 6.66 0.26 4.50
C SER A 44 5.45 -0.67 4.47
N MET A 45 5.18 -1.33 3.33
CA MET A 45 4.10 -2.31 3.21
C MET A 45 4.32 -3.50 4.15
N VAL A 46 5.54 -4.02 4.25
CA VAL A 46 5.86 -5.12 5.18
C VAL A 46 5.62 -4.70 6.62
N ILE A 47 6.05 -3.49 7.01
CA ILE A 47 5.83 -2.97 8.36
C ILE A 47 4.34 -2.80 8.63
N ALA A 48 3.60 -2.18 7.71
CA ALA A 48 2.16 -1.98 7.85
C ALA A 48 1.40 -3.31 7.94
N PHE A 49 1.72 -4.29 7.09
CA PHE A 49 1.04 -5.57 7.07
C PHE A 49 1.47 -6.53 8.19
N SER A 50 2.57 -6.26 8.90
CA SER A 50 2.86 -6.94 10.17
C SER A 50 1.72 -6.77 11.19
N MET A 51 0.95 -5.68 11.10
CA MET A 51 -0.23 -5.45 11.95
C MET A 51 -1.34 -6.49 11.71
N ILE A 52 -1.41 -7.12 10.53
CA ILE A 52 -2.32 -8.26 10.28
C ILE A 52 -1.95 -9.43 11.19
N PHE A 53 -0.65 -9.72 11.32
CA PHE A 53 -0.15 -10.76 12.20
C PHE A 53 -0.54 -10.51 13.65
N PHE A 54 -0.26 -9.30 14.15
CA PHE A 54 -0.63 -8.93 15.52
C PHE A 54 -2.14 -8.90 15.74
N GLY A 55 -2.93 -8.47 14.75
CA GLY A 55 -4.38 -8.47 14.82
C GLY A 55 -4.98 -9.87 14.92
N ILE A 56 -4.49 -10.82 14.11
CA ILE A 56 -4.92 -12.23 14.18
C ILE A 56 -4.48 -12.87 15.50
N LYS A 57 -3.22 -12.67 15.92
CA LYS A 57 -2.69 -13.19 17.19
C LYS A 57 -3.48 -12.66 18.39
N ASN A 58 -3.70 -11.34 18.44
CA ASN A 58 -4.47 -10.70 19.50
C ASN A 58 -5.91 -11.25 19.58
N TYR A 59 -6.54 -11.52 18.43
CA TYR A 59 -7.85 -12.15 18.41
C TYR A 59 -7.83 -13.62 18.87
N ARG A 60 -6.80 -14.38 18.50
CA ARG A 60 -6.60 -15.76 18.94
C ARG A 60 -6.43 -15.85 20.46
N ASP A 61 -5.54 -15.03 21.02
CA ASP A 61 -5.11 -15.16 22.41
C ASP A 61 -6.18 -14.62 23.36
N ASN A 62 -6.73 -13.43 23.10
CA ASN A 62 -7.64 -12.75 24.03
C ASN A 62 -9.13 -13.12 23.85
N HIS A 63 -9.51 -13.76 22.73
CA HIS A 63 -10.91 -14.09 22.47
C HIS A 63 -11.17 -15.56 22.13
N LEU A 64 -10.14 -16.36 21.82
CA LEU A 64 -10.28 -17.77 21.44
C LEU A 64 -9.39 -18.71 22.27
N ASN A 65 -8.93 -18.26 23.44
CA ASN A 65 -8.10 -19.04 24.37
C ASN A 65 -6.87 -19.68 23.70
N GLY A 66 -6.21 -18.93 22.81
CA GLY A 66 -4.97 -19.36 22.15
C GLY A 66 -5.15 -20.27 20.93
N VAL A 67 -6.38 -20.54 20.48
CA VAL A 67 -6.64 -21.48 19.37
C VAL A 67 -7.54 -20.86 18.31
N ILE A 68 -7.04 -20.79 17.08
CA ILE A 68 -7.78 -20.21 15.95
C ILE A 68 -7.78 -21.16 14.75
N THR A 69 -8.93 -21.26 14.07
CA THR A 69 -9.01 -21.98 12.80
C THR A 69 -8.54 -21.10 11.65
N PHE A 70 -8.05 -21.70 10.57
CA PHE A 70 -7.63 -20.97 9.38
C PHE A 70 -8.71 -19.99 8.88
N GLY A 71 -9.97 -20.43 8.76
CA GLY A 71 -11.06 -19.57 8.29
C GLY A 71 -11.34 -18.37 9.19
N LYS A 72 -11.26 -18.53 10.52
CA LYS A 72 -11.40 -17.41 11.46
C LYS A 72 -10.20 -16.44 11.37
N GLY A 73 -8.98 -16.96 11.25
CA GLY A 73 -7.77 -16.16 11.06
C GLY A 73 -7.81 -15.36 9.77
N PHE A 74 -8.14 -16.04 8.66
CA PHE A 74 -8.31 -15.42 7.35
C PHE A 74 -9.35 -14.31 7.37
N LYS A 75 -10.52 -14.56 7.97
CA LYS A 75 -11.58 -13.54 8.10
C LYS A 75 -11.11 -12.30 8.86
N VAL A 76 -10.36 -12.46 9.93
CA VAL A 76 -9.83 -11.32 10.68
C VAL A 76 -8.79 -10.56 9.85
N GLY A 77 -7.83 -11.27 9.24
CA GLY A 77 -6.78 -10.63 8.47
C GLY A 77 -7.29 -9.91 7.22
N ILE A 78 -8.22 -10.51 6.47
CA ILE A 78 -8.75 -9.88 5.26
C ILE A 78 -9.53 -8.61 5.58
N LEU A 79 -10.26 -8.60 6.69
CA LEU A 79 -10.98 -7.40 7.14
C LEU A 79 -10.01 -6.30 7.60
N ILE A 80 -8.89 -6.66 8.24
CA ILE A 80 -7.82 -5.70 8.56
C ILE A 80 -7.21 -5.14 7.26
N ALA A 81 -6.92 -5.99 6.28
CA ALA A 81 -6.36 -5.58 4.99
C ALA A 81 -7.30 -4.61 4.25
N VAL A 82 -8.61 -4.92 4.19
CA VAL A 82 -9.62 -4.01 3.59
C VAL A 82 -9.63 -2.66 4.29
N VAL A 83 -9.65 -2.62 5.62
CA VAL A 83 -9.64 -1.36 6.37
C VAL A 83 -8.36 -0.57 6.11
N ALA A 84 -7.19 -1.23 6.08
CA ALA A 84 -5.92 -0.59 5.77
C ALA A 84 -5.91 0.01 4.36
N SER A 85 -6.37 -0.75 3.35
CA SER A 85 -6.51 -0.30 1.96
C SER A 85 -7.46 0.88 1.81
N LEU A 86 -8.58 0.89 2.54
CA LEU A 86 -9.50 2.02 2.53
C LEU A 86 -8.89 3.28 3.15
N VAL A 87 -8.22 3.16 4.30
CA VAL A 87 -7.54 4.30 4.95
C VAL A 87 -6.46 4.88 4.04
N TYR A 88 -5.67 4.02 3.40
CA TYR A 88 -4.66 4.42 2.44
C TYR A 88 -5.27 5.14 1.21
N ALA A 89 -6.27 4.52 0.56
CA ALA A 89 -6.91 5.11 -0.61
C ALA A 89 -7.59 6.45 -0.30
N ILE A 90 -8.30 6.57 0.82
CA ILE A 90 -8.92 7.85 1.24
C ILE A 90 -7.84 8.92 1.47
N SER A 91 -6.74 8.57 2.11
CA SER A 91 -5.66 9.53 2.38
C SER A 91 -4.95 9.95 1.10
N TRP A 92 -4.81 9.04 0.13
CA TRP A 92 -4.33 9.35 -1.21
C TRP A 92 -5.26 10.33 -1.93
N GLU A 93 -6.57 10.14 -1.86
CA GLU A 93 -7.54 11.08 -2.44
C GLU A 93 -7.41 12.48 -1.84
N ILE A 94 -7.23 12.56 -0.51
CA ILE A 94 -6.97 13.84 0.17
C ILE A 94 -5.67 14.45 -0.35
N TYR A 95 -4.58 13.68 -0.41
CA TYR A 95 -3.31 14.17 -0.93
C TYR A 95 -3.43 14.68 -2.37
N TYR A 96 -4.05 13.89 -3.25
CA TYR A 96 -4.19 14.21 -4.67
C TYR A 96 -5.05 15.46 -4.89
N ALA A 97 -6.04 15.71 -4.03
CA ALA A 97 -6.84 16.93 -4.09
C ALA A 97 -6.01 18.21 -3.85
N PHE A 98 -4.92 18.14 -3.08
CA PHE A 98 -4.06 19.30 -2.79
C PHE A 98 -2.79 19.34 -3.65
N LEU A 99 -2.23 18.18 -3.99
CA LEU A 99 -0.90 18.04 -4.58
C LEU A 99 -0.89 17.19 -5.86
N GLY A 100 -2.05 16.88 -6.43
CA GLY A 100 -2.19 15.99 -7.59
C GLY A 100 -1.47 16.47 -8.84
N ASP A 101 -1.54 17.78 -9.15
CA ASP A 101 -0.87 18.33 -10.32
C ASP A 101 0.66 18.24 -10.21
N ALA A 102 1.20 18.64 -9.05
CA ALA A 102 2.63 18.52 -8.76
C ALA A 102 3.10 17.06 -8.76
N PHE A 103 2.26 16.13 -8.31
CA PHE A 103 2.54 14.69 -8.39
C PHE A 103 2.56 14.19 -9.84
N ASN A 104 1.57 14.56 -10.66
CA ASN A 104 1.50 14.14 -12.06
C ASN A 104 2.73 14.62 -12.84
N GLU A 105 3.12 15.88 -12.68
CA GLU A 105 4.30 16.46 -13.34
C GLU A 105 5.58 15.72 -12.92
N PHE A 106 5.78 15.53 -11.61
CA PHE A 106 6.91 14.80 -11.07
C PHE A 106 6.97 13.34 -11.55
N TRP A 107 5.82 12.67 -11.59
CA TRP A 107 5.74 11.28 -12.07
C TRP A 107 6.09 11.18 -13.56
N MET A 108 5.54 12.09 -14.38
CA MET A 108 5.85 12.14 -15.80
C MET A 108 7.33 12.42 -16.05
N SER A 109 7.94 13.37 -15.34
CA SER A 109 9.38 13.67 -15.51
C SER A 109 10.23 12.46 -15.13
N CYS A 110 9.94 11.78 -14.02
CA CYS A 110 10.65 10.57 -13.61
C CYS A 110 10.65 9.48 -14.69
N GLN A 111 9.50 9.24 -15.34
CA GLN A 111 9.38 8.21 -16.37
C GLN A 111 10.12 8.57 -17.65
N ILE A 112 10.14 9.85 -18.02
CA ILE A 112 10.88 10.32 -19.19
C ILE A 112 12.39 10.28 -18.92
N ASP A 113 12.84 10.71 -17.74
CA ASP A 113 14.26 10.67 -17.34
C ASP A 113 14.85 9.25 -17.38
N VAL A 114 14.04 8.23 -17.07
CA VAL A 114 14.46 6.82 -17.18
C VAL A 114 14.69 6.45 -18.63
N LEU A 115 13.76 6.77 -19.53
CA LEU A 115 13.90 6.47 -20.96
C LEU A 115 15.08 7.21 -21.62
N GLU A 116 15.32 8.46 -21.22
CA GLU A 116 16.48 9.23 -21.67
C GLU A 116 17.79 8.56 -21.24
N LYS A 117 17.87 8.08 -19.99
CA LYS A 117 19.04 7.34 -19.48
C LYS A 117 19.23 5.98 -20.14
N GLU A 118 18.15 5.33 -20.55
CA GLU A 118 18.19 4.09 -21.31
C GLU A 118 18.57 4.31 -22.79
N GLY A 119 18.70 5.56 -23.24
CA GLY A 119 19.10 5.90 -24.60
C GLY A 119 17.99 5.73 -25.63
N ALA A 120 16.72 5.87 -25.23
CA ALA A 120 15.58 5.79 -26.12
C ALA A 120 15.62 6.89 -27.21
N SER A 121 15.05 6.60 -28.38
CA SER A 121 14.95 7.59 -29.46
C SER A 121 13.98 8.73 -29.09
N SER A 122 14.17 9.91 -29.68
CA SER A 122 13.26 11.05 -29.49
C SER A 122 11.80 10.70 -29.84
N GLU A 123 11.58 9.86 -30.84
CA GLU A 123 10.24 9.39 -31.22
C GLU A 123 9.60 8.51 -30.13
N ALA A 124 10.39 7.64 -29.49
CA ALA A 124 9.90 6.82 -28.38
C ALA A 124 9.58 7.65 -27.14
N ILE A 125 10.39 8.68 -26.85
CA ILE A 125 10.17 9.61 -25.74
C ILE A 125 8.88 10.41 -25.95
N GLU A 126 8.65 10.96 -27.15
CA GLU A 126 7.44 11.71 -27.46
C GLU A 126 6.18 10.82 -27.45
N ALA A 127 6.27 9.60 -27.97
CA ALA A 127 5.19 8.62 -27.86
C ALA A 127 4.86 8.31 -26.38
N LYS A 128 5.89 8.14 -25.54
CA LYS A 128 5.70 7.91 -24.10
C LYS A 128 5.08 9.13 -23.42
N ARG A 129 5.51 10.33 -23.75
CA ARG A 129 4.95 11.58 -23.19
C ARG A 129 3.46 11.69 -23.47
N ALA A 130 3.03 11.40 -24.70
CA ALA A 130 1.63 11.39 -25.09
C ALA A 130 0.83 10.30 -24.33
N GLU A 131 1.38 9.09 -24.20
CA GLU A 131 0.79 7.99 -23.43
C GLU A 131 0.60 8.38 -21.95
N LEU A 132 1.64 8.93 -21.32
CA LEU A 132 1.62 9.35 -19.92
C LEU A 132 0.62 10.49 -19.69
N ALA A 133 0.53 11.46 -20.60
CA ALA A 133 -0.45 12.55 -20.51
C ALA A 133 -1.89 12.01 -20.54
N ALA A 134 -2.18 11.06 -21.45
CA ALA A 134 -3.49 10.41 -21.51
C ALA A 134 -3.81 9.60 -20.24
N GLN A 135 -2.82 8.89 -19.69
CA GLN A 135 -2.96 8.17 -18.42
C GLN A 135 -3.24 9.11 -17.26
N MET A 136 -2.51 10.23 -17.16
CA MET A 136 -2.70 11.22 -16.09
C MET A 136 -4.06 11.90 -16.20
N ASP A 137 -4.57 12.14 -17.41
CA ASP A 137 -5.91 12.70 -17.60
C ASP A 137 -7.01 11.73 -17.10
N GLN A 138 -6.87 10.44 -17.40
CA GLN A 138 -7.75 9.42 -16.82
C GLN A 138 -7.59 9.34 -15.29
N TYR A 139 -6.36 9.46 -14.78
CA TYR A 139 -6.04 9.36 -13.36
C TYR A 139 -6.59 10.53 -12.52
N LYS A 140 -6.95 11.66 -13.15
CA LYS A 140 -7.69 12.74 -12.48
C LYS A 140 -9.07 12.30 -12.00
N ASN A 141 -9.68 11.32 -12.66
CA ASN A 141 -10.97 10.78 -12.28
C ASN A 141 -10.88 9.90 -11.03
N VAL A 142 -11.53 10.31 -9.94
CA VAL A 142 -11.59 9.58 -8.67
C VAL A 142 -12.10 8.14 -8.82
N PHE A 143 -13.03 7.89 -9.73
CA PHE A 143 -13.58 6.55 -9.95
C PHE A 143 -12.59 5.59 -10.61
N ILE A 144 -11.54 6.12 -11.25
CA ILE A 144 -10.44 5.35 -11.84
C ILE A 144 -9.30 5.24 -10.82
N ARG A 145 -8.90 6.36 -10.23
CA ARG A 145 -7.79 6.44 -9.27
C ARG A 145 -8.03 5.63 -8.00
N PHE A 146 -9.19 5.81 -7.36
CA PHE A 146 -9.51 5.16 -6.08
C PHE A 146 -9.36 3.63 -6.10
N PRO A 147 -9.95 2.88 -7.06
CA PRO A 147 -9.76 1.44 -7.11
C PRO A 147 -8.32 1.04 -7.46
N ILE A 148 -7.60 1.81 -8.27
CA ILE A 148 -6.18 1.57 -8.56
C ILE A 148 -5.36 1.65 -7.26
N THR A 149 -5.51 2.74 -6.50
CA THR A 149 -4.80 2.94 -5.23
C THR A 149 -5.19 1.90 -4.18
N LEU A 150 -6.46 1.47 -4.14
CA LEU A 150 -6.91 0.40 -3.26
C LEU A 150 -6.23 -0.93 -3.60
N MET A 151 -6.17 -1.25 -4.90
CA MET A 151 -5.57 -2.48 -5.42
C MET A 151 -4.04 -2.48 -5.39
N GLU A 152 -3.40 -1.33 -5.13
CA GLU A 152 -1.96 -1.24 -4.94
C GLU A 152 -1.50 -2.05 -3.72
N ILE A 153 -2.15 -1.85 -2.56
CA ILE A 153 -1.71 -2.46 -1.30
C ILE A 153 -2.55 -3.69 -0.90
N PHE A 154 -3.79 -3.79 -1.39
CA PHE A 154 -4.69 -4.89 -1.01
C PHE A 154 -4.14 -6.31 -1.33
N PRO A 155 -3.56 -6.59 -2.51
CA PRO A 155 -3.02 -7.91 -2.84
C PRO A 155 -1.90 -8.34 -1.89
N VAL A 156 -1.06 -7.40 -1.46
CA VAL A 156 0.01 -7.68 -0.48
C VAL A 156 -0.61 -8.04 0.87
N GLY A 157 -1.60 -7.27 1.32
CA GLY A 157 -2.35 -7.58 2.55
C GLY A 157 -3.07 -8.94 2.50
N LEU A 158 -3.58 -9.34 1.33
CA LEU A 158 -4.19 -10.65 1.11
C LEU A 158 -3.16 -11.78 1.25
N ILE A 159 -1.98 -11.65 0.63
CA ILE A 159 -0.90 -12.65 0.75
C ILE A 159 -0.47 -12.79 2.22
N VAL A 160 -0.23 -11.66 2.91
CA VAL A 160 0.16 -11.66 4.33
C VAL A 160 -0.93 -12.28 5.20
N THR A 161 -2.20 -12.03 4.89
CA THR A 161 -3.34 -12.64 5.57
C THR A 161 -3.32 -14.17 5.42
N LEU A 162 -3.13 -14.68 4.20
CA LEU A 162 -3.08 -16.13 3.94
C LEU A 162 -1.96 -16.81 4.71
N ILE A 163 -0.75 -16.23 4.65
CA ILE A 163 0.42 -16.75 5.36
C ILE A 163 0.18 -16.73 6.87
N THR A 164 -0.27 -15.60 7.41
CA THR A 164 -0.50 -15.43 8.85
C THR A 164 -1.56 -16.39 9.37
N ALA A 165 -2.69 -16.52 8.65
CA ALA A 165 -3.76 -17.44 9.03
C ALA A 165 -3.30 -18.91 8.98
N ALA A 166 -2.44 -19.28 8.03
CA ALA A 166 -1.86 -20.62 7.93
C ALA A 166 -0.86 -20.91 9.06
N VAL A 167 -0.06 -19.92 9.46
CA VAL A 167 0.95 -20.06 10.51
C VAL A 167 0.30 -20.10 11.89
N LEU A 168 -0.56 -19.13 12.23
CA LEU A 168 -1.15 -19.00 13.57
C LEU A 168 -2.23 -20.04 13.90
N ARG A 169 -2.67 -20.84 12.92
CA ARG A 169 -3.56 -22.00 13.17
C ARG A 169 -2.88 -23.10 13.98
N LYS A 170 -1.54 -23.18 13.92
CA LYS A 170 -0.76 -24.18 14.67
C LYS A 170 -0.61 -23.71 16.11
N ARG A 171 -1.02 -24.54 17.07
CA ARG A 171 -0.91 -24.23 18.52
C ARG A 171 0.53 -24.04 19.00
N GLU A 172 1.48 -24.73 18.36
CA GLU A 172 2.91 -24.69 18.67
C GLU A 172 3.55 -23.33 18.33
N VAL A 173 2.94 -22.56 17.43
CA VAL A 173 3.51 -21.30 16.97
C VAL A 173 3.07 -20.18 17.91
N LEU A 174 4.03 -19.70 18.72
CA LEU A 174 3.86 -18.66 19.74
C LEU A 174 2.72 -19.01 20.72
N PRO A 175 2.91 -20.00 21.61
CA PRO A 175 1.93 -20.29 22.66
C PRO A 175 1.65 -19.05 23.51
N ALA A 176 0.39 -18.89 23.91
CA ALA A 176 -0.10 -17.73 24.66
C ALA A 176 0.39 -17.73 26.11
#